data_AF-A0A2E9A7E0-F1
#
_entry.id   AF-A0A2E9A7E0-F1
#
_cell.length_a   1.000
_cell.length_b   1.000
_cell.length_c   1.000
_cell.angle_alpha   90.00
_cell.angle_beta   90.00
_cell.angle_gamma   90.00
#
_symmetry.space_group_name_H-M   'P 1'
#
loop_
_entity.id
_entity.type
_entity.pdbx_description
1 polymer ?
#
loop_
_entity_poly.entity_id
_entity_poly.type
_entity_poly.pdbx_seq_one_letter_code
_entity_poly.pdbx_strand_id
1 'polypeptide(L)'
;MKTRILVGLVLAISIAVGIGYTQRASIAERLMAVALPKQMGTNQIELLEDGLHVALCGAGGPMPSPRASGPCVVVVAGDQLFLVDAGANGPRNFARLGYPLGGIDAVFLTHFHSDHIDGLGELATLRWATGDDLTPLTVYGPEGVDGVIAGFNAAYAADFGYRNDHHGDLVAPLSAAGLTAVPFTTPPDGELVTLLSEGGLTIEALRVDHAPVSPAVGYRFTYRGRTLLISGDTAQSDNITRFAEGIDLLVHEALSPEIIGMMEDTAKSLGNEIMAKVMFDVPDYHASPREAAETARDAGVGHLLYYHVVPPIIVPGQEALWLNGAGDIFPDYTVGYDGVSFSLPANSSEIIQTRKGM
;
A
#
# COMPACT_ATOMS: atom_id res chain seq x y z
N MET A 1 -57.48 -20.02 -5.58
CA MET A 1 -56.84 -19.13 -6.58
C MET A 1 -55.39 -18.80 -6.22
N LYS A 2 -55.11 -18.33 -4.99
CA LYS A 2 -53.75 -17.97 -4.53
C LYS A 2 -52.70 -19.10 -4.60
N THR A 3 -53.06 -20.34 -4.25
CA THR A 3 -52.13 -21.50 -4.26
C THR A 3 -51.67 -21.89 -5.66
N ARG A 4 -52.55 -21.80 -6.68
CA ARG A 4 -52.20 -22.11 -8.07
C ARG A 4 -51.27 -21.07 -8.69
N ILE A 5 -51.45 -19.80 -8.31
CA ILE A 5 -50.57 -18.70 -8.71
C ILE A 5 -49.18 -18.88 -8.08
N LEU A 6 -49.12 -19.23 -6.79
CA LEU A 6 -47.86 -19.47 -6.09
C LEU A 6 -47.08 -20.65 -6.67
N VAL A 7 -47.74 -21.79 -6.95
CA VAL A 7 -47.12 -22.96 -7.59
C VAL A 7 -46.62 -22.63 -8.99
N GLY A 8 -47.40 -21.88 -9.78
CA GLY A 8 -46.98 -21.41 -11.10
C GLY A 8 -45.74 -20.51 -11.04
N LEU A 9 -45.66 -19.63 -10.04
CA LEU A 9 -44.52 -18.72 -9.85
C LEU A 9 -43.26 -19.49 -9.45
N VAL A 10 -43.36 -20.43 -8.50
CA VAL A 10 -42.23 -21.28 -8.08
C VAL A 10 -41.72 -22.10 -9.25
N LEU A 11 -42.61 -22.72 -10.04
CA LEU A 11 -42.22 -23.51 -11.20
C LEU A 11 -41.52 -22.65 -12.26
N ALA A 12 -42.03 -21.44 -12.53
CA ALA A 12 -41.40 -20.51 -13.46
C ALA A 12 -40.00 -20.07 -12.99
N ILE A 13 -39.83 -19.79 -11.69
CA ILE A 13 -38.52 -19.47 -11.11
C ILE A 13 -37.58 -20.67 -11.20
N SER A 14 -38.03 -21.89 -10.88
CA SER A 14 -37.22 -23.10 -11.00
C SER A 14 -36.79 -23.38 -12.43
N ILE A 15 -37.67 -23.17 -13.41
CA ILE A 15 -37.34 -23.29 -14.84
C ILE A 15 -36.33 -22.21 -15.24
N ALA A 16 -36.53 -20.96 -14.83
CA ALA A 16 -35.59 -19.87 -15.13
C ALA A 16 -34.21 -20.11 -14.52
N VAL A 17 -34.14 -20.58 -13.27
CA VAL A 17 -32.88 -20.98 -12.59
C VAL A 17 -32.25 -22.18 -13.31
N GLY A 18 -33.05 -23.18 -13.70
CA GLY A 18 -32.57 -24.33 -14.47
C GLY A 18 -31.99 -23.92 -15.81
N ILE A 19 -32.67 -23.06 -16.57
CA ILE A 19 -32.18 -22.51 -17.84
C ILE A 19 -30.91 -21.70 -17.60
N GLY A 20 -30.92 -20.77 -16.64
CA GLY A 20 -29.76 -19.96 -16.28
C GLY A 20 -28.55 -20.81 -15.90
N TYR A 21 -28.75 -21.87 -15.12
CA TYR A 21 -27.69 -22.81 -14.76
C TYR A 21 -27.21 -23.62 -15.97
N THR A 22 -28.10 -24.16 -16.80
CA THR A 22 -27.69 -24.90 -18.01
C THR A 22 -26.96 -24.03 -19.04
N GLN A 23 -27.29 -22.74 -19.11
CA GLN A 23 -26.66 -21.76 -20.01
C GLN A 23 -25.55 -20.93 -19.36
N ARG A 24 -25.14 -21.24 -18.12
CA ARG A 24 -24.18 -20.45 -17.34
C ARG A 24 -22.87 -20.16 -18.10
N ALA A 25 -22.39 -21.10 -18.91
CA ALA A 25 -21.20 -20.92 -19.73
C ALA A 25 -21.41 -19.87 -20.84
N SER A 26 -22.49 -19.97 -21.61
CA SER A 26 -22.79 -18.98 -22.66
C SER A 26 -23.15 -17.61 -22.11
N ILE A 27 -23.78 -17.55 -20.94
CA ILE A 27 -24.03 -16.29 -20.22
C ILE A 27 -22.69 -15.68 -19.80
N ALA A 28 -21.81 -16.47 -19.16
CA ALA A 28 -20.49 -16.01 -18.75
C ALA A 28 -19.66 -15.56 -19.96
N GLU A 29 -19.65 -16.31 -21.06
CA GLU A 29 -18.95 -15.97 -22.30
C GLU A 29 -19.40 -14.61 -22.84
N ARG A 30 -20.71 -14.37 -22.94
CA ARG A 30 -21.24 -13.09 -23.42
C ARG A 30 -20.91 -11.94 -22.47
N LEU A 31 -20.97 -12.17 -21.16
CA LEU A 31 -20.58 -11.17 -20.17
C LEU A 31 -19.07 -10.88 -20.24
N MET A 32 -18.23 -11.90 -20.37
CA MET A 32 -16.78 -11.76 -20.51
C MET A 32 -16.40 -11.07 -21.82
N ALA A 33 -17.06 -11.35 -22.94
CA ALA A 33 -16.81 -10.67 -24.21
C ALA A 33 -17.04 -9.14 -24.11
N VAL A 34 -17.95 -8.70 -23.24
CA VAL A 34 -18.19 -7.28 -22.96
C VAL A 34 -17.24 -6.74 -21.90
N ALA A 35 -16.96 -7.53 -20.86
CA ALA A 35 -16.17 -7.09 -19.71
C ALA A 35 -14.65 -7.09 -19.96
N LEU A 36 -14.13 -8.06 -20.73
CA LEU A 36 -12.69 -8.26 -20.93
C LEU A 36 -11.99 -7.05 -21.56
N PRO A 37 -12.47 -6.42 -22.65
CA PRO A 37 -11.81 -5.24 -23.20
C PRO A 37 -11.76 -4.09 -22.19
N LYS A 38 -12.83 -3.90 -21.41
CA LYS A 38 -12.85 -2.89 -20.35
C LYS A 38 -11.85 -3.24 -19.25
N GLN A 39 -11.81 -4.48 -18.80
CA GLN A 39 -10.92 -4.94 -17.74
C GLN A 39 -9.44 -4.89 -18.15
N MET A 40 -9.12 -5.30 -19.38
CA MET A 40 -7.75 -5.32 -19.89
C MET A 40 -7.23 -3.94 -20.32
N GLY A 41 -8.14 -3.03 -20.71
CA GLY A 41 -7.80 -1.65 -21.08
C GLY A 41 -8.02 -0.62 -19.96
N THR A 42 -8.29 -1.05 -18.73
CA THR A 42 -8.43 -0.09 -17.62
C THR A 42 -7.05 0.42 -17.23
N ASN A 43 -6.86 1.73 -17.37
CA ASN A 43 -5.74 2.46 -16.80
C ASN A 43 -6.28 3.43 -15.75
N GLN A 44 -6.09 3.13 -14.47
CA GLN A 44 -6.61 3.96 -13.37
C GLN A 44 -6.05 5.39 -13.42
N ILE A 45 -4.85 5.61 -13.98
CA ILE A 45 -4.23 6.94 -14.09
C ILE A 45 -5.04 7.84 -15.03
N GLU A 46 -5.55 7.31 -16.16
CA GLU A 46 -6.35 8.08 -17.12
C GLU A 46 -7.71 8.55 -16.57
N LEU A 47 -8.15 7.96 -15.46
CA LEU A 47 -9.40 8.33 -14.77
C LEU A 47 -9.18 9.39 -13.69
N LEU A 48 -7.92 9.67 -13.34
CA LEU A 48 -7.57 10.68 -12.35
C LEU A 48 -7.47 12.05 -13.03
N GLU A 49 -7.99 13.08 -12.38
CA GLU A 49 -7.68 14.44 -12.77
C GLU A 49 -6.26 14.83 -12.36
N ASP A 50 -5.76 15.96 -12.86
CA ASP A 50 -4.45 16.47 -12.46
C ASP A 50 -4.39 16.73 -10.95
N GLY A 51 -3.41 16.14 -10.27
CA GLY A 51 -3.33 16.18 -8.81
C GLY A 51 -2.35 15.18 -8.22
N LEU A 52 -2.39 15.07 -6.89
CA LEU A 52 -1.65 14.07 -6.12
C LEU A 52 -2.65 13.04 -5.59
N HIS A 53 -2.48 11.76 -5.91
CA HIS A 53 -3.44 10.72 -5.58
C HIS A 53 -2.74 9.59 -4.84
N VAL A 54 -3.43 8.98 -3.90
CA VAL A 54 -2.89 7.95 -3.01
C VAL A 54 -3.83 6.75 -3.00
N ALA A 55 -3.27 5.54 -3.01
CA ALA A 55 -4.04 4.33 -2.71
C ALA A 55 -3.20 3.35 -1.89
N LEU A 56 -3.82 2.67 -0.93
CA LEU A 56 -3.15 1.60 -0.19
C LEU A 56 -3.27 0.29 -0.99
N CYS A 57 -2.20 -0.11 -1.69
CA CYS A 57 -2.11 -1.48 -2.23
C CYS A 57 -1.85 -2.52 -1.11
N GLY A 58 -1.45 -2.05 0.07
CA GLY A 58 -1.37 -2.84 1.29
C GLY A 58 -1.35 -1.93 2.52
N ALA A 59 -2.17 -2.25 3.52
CA ALA A 59 -2.41 -1.40 4.69
C ALA A 59 -2.07 -2.04 6.05
N GLY A 60 -1.64 -3.30 6.08
CA GLY A 60 -1.29 -4.06 7.28
C GLY A 60 0.22 -4.06 7.54
N GLY A 61 0.68 -4.99 8.37
CA GLY A 61 2.09 -5.21 8.69
C GLY A 61 2.46 -6.69 8.57
N PRO A 62 3.32 -7.25 9.44
CA PRO A 62 3.83 -8.62 9.29
C PRO A 62 2.79 -9.70 9.62
N MET A 63 1.69 -9.34 10.29
CA MET A 63 0.63 -10.29 10.65
C MET A 63 -0.39 -10.46 9.51
N PRO A 64 -0.81 -11.69 9.19
CA PRO A 64 -1.76 -11.93 8.12
C PRO A 64 -3.12 -11.31 8.43
N SER A 65 -3.66 -10.58 7.46
CA SER A 65 -4.98 -9.95 7.54
C SER A 65 -5.79 -10.28 6.29
N PRO A 66 -7.10 -10.53 6.42
CA PRO A 66 -7.98 -10.70 5.26
C PRO A 66 -8.24 -9.39 4.49
N ARG A 67 -7.92 -8.22 5.06
CA ARG A 67 -8.27 -6.90 4.51
C ARG A 67 -7.13 -5.87 4.53
N ALA A 68 -5.95 -6.25 5.01
CA ALA A 68 -4.80 -5.36 5.18
C ALA A 68 -3.49 -6.11 4.89
N SER A 69 -3.10 -6.14 3.63
CA SER A 69 -1.87 -6.76 3.10
C SER A 69 -0.62 -5.99 3.54
N GLY A 70 0.59 -6.55 3.35
CA GLY A 70 1.84 -5.90 3.79
C GLY A 70 2.01 -4.49 3.20
N PRO A 71 2.71 -3.56 3.88
CA PRO A 71 2.80 -2.15 3.50
C PRO A 71 3.10 -1.90 2.02
N CYS A 72 2.20 -1.17 1.36
CA CYS A 72 2.33 -0.78 -0.04
C CYS A 72 1.44 0.43 -0.31
N VAL A 73 2.04 1.57 -0.66
CA VAL A 73 1.33 2.82 -0.94
C VAL A 73 1.58 3.25 -2.38
N VAL A 74 0.52 3.33 -3.18
CA VAL A 74 0.54 3.92 -4.51
C VAL A 74 0.49 5.44 -4.39
N VAL A 75 1.36 6.13 -5.12
CA VAL A 75 1.32 7.58 -5.27
C VAL A 75 1.31 7.94 -6.76
N VAL A 76 0.32 8.72 -7.18
CA VAL A 76 0.25 9.27 -8.54
C VAL A 76 0.34 10.78 -8.49
N ALA A 77 1.28 11.38 -9.23
CA ALA A 77 1.46 12.83 -9.30
C ALA A 77 1.39 13.30 -10.76
N GLY A 78 0.21 13.77 -11.16
CA GLY A 78 -0.12 13.95 -12.58
C GLY A 78 -0.20 12.59 -13.27
N ASP A 79 0.72 12.31 -14.18
CA ASP A 79 0.85 11.03 -14.91
C ASP A 79 1.96 10.11 -14.36
N GLN A 80 2.78 10.59 -13.42
CA GLN A 80 3.85 9.82 -12.80
C GLN A 80 3.31 8.89 -11.71
N LEU A 81 3.79 7.64 -11.67
CA LEU A 81 3.29 6.56 -10.83
C LEU A 81 4.42 5.93 -10.01
N PHE A 82 4.30 6.05 -8.69
CA PHE A 82 5.27 5.56 -7.73
C PHE A 82 4.65 4.58 -6.73
N LEU A 83 5.51 3.77 -6.12
CA LEU A 83 5.17 2.98 -4.95
C LEU A 83 6.09 3.34 -3.78
N VAL A 84 5.53 3.41 -2.58
CA VAL A 84 6.28 3.38 -1.33
C VAL A 84 6.06 2.02 -0.69
N ASP A 85 7.15 1.29 -0.51
CA ASP A 85 7.22 -0.13 -0.11
C ASP A 85 6.51 -1.08 -1.08
N ALA A 86 6.78 -2.38 -0.91
CA ALA A 86 6.29 -3.46 -1.76
C ALA A 86 6.02 -4.74 -0.94
N GLY A 87 5.22 -4.60 0.10
CA GLY A 87 4.84 -5.71 0.98
C GLY A 87 3.94 -6.77 0.35
N ALA A 88 3.75 -7.87 1.08
CA ALA A 88 3.08 -9.08 0.61
C ALA A 88 1.69 -8.76 0.06
N ASN A 89 1.36 -9.31 -1.12
CA ASN A 89 0.15 -9.03 -1.91
C ASN A 89 0.02 -7.60 -2.48
N GLY A 90 0.89 -6.65 -2.12
CA GLY A 90 0.92 -5.30 -2.68
C GLY A 90 0.85 -5.27 -4.21
N PRO A 91 1.74 -5.97 -4.94
CA PRO A 91 1.71 -6.01 -6.41
C PRO A 91 0.41 -6.57 -7.00
N ARG A 92 -0.22 -7.52 -6.31
CA ARG A 92 -1.49 -8.14 -6.73
C ARG A 92 -2.65 -7.17 -6.53
N ASN A 93 -2.69 -6.51 -5.39
CA ASN A 93 -3.70 -5.51 -5.06
C ASN A 93 -3.56 -4.28 -5.96
N PHE A 94 -2.33 -3.84 -6.24
CA PHE A 94 -2.04 -2.79 -7.20
C PHE A 94 -2.72 -3.05 -8.56
N ALA A 95 -2.54 -4.25 -9.11
CA ALA A 95 -3.19 -4.64 -10.36
C ALA A 95 -4.73 -4.71 -10.23
N ARG A 96 -5.25 -5.21 -9.09
CA ARG A 96 -6.70 -5.24 -8.81
C ARG A 96 -7.32 -3.85 -8.70
N LEU A 97 -6.56 -2.85 -8.27
CA LEU A 97 -6.98 -1.46 -8.22
C LEU A 97 -7.05 -0.80 -9.60
N GLY A 98 -6.47 -1.44 -10.62
CA GLY A 98 -6.52 -1.00 -12.02
C GLY A 98 -5.35 -0.10 -12.43
N TYR A 99 -4.30 0.00 -11.61
CA TYR A 99 -3.08 0.73 -11.97
C TYR A 99 -2.22 -0.09 -12.95
N PRO A 100 -1.58 0.56 -13.94
CA PRO A 100 -0.77 -0.13 -14.94
C PRO A 100 0.58 -0.56 -14.35
N LEU A 101 0.80 -1.87 -14.16
CA LEU A 101 2.06 -2.42 -13.64
C LEU A 101 3.28 -1.96 -14.43
N GLY A 102 3.17 -1.98 -15.76
CA GLY A 102 4.23 -1.54 -16.67
C GLY A 102 4.54 -0.05 -16.62
N GLY A 103 3.67 0.77 -16.02
CA GLY A 103 3.82 2.23 -15.93
C GLY A 103 4.41 2.72 -14.60
N ILE A 104 4.92 1.84 -13.75
CA ILE A 104 5.57 2.25 -12.49
C ILE A 104 6.91 2.91 -12.82
N ASP A 105 7.11 4.16 -12.40
CA ASP A 105 8.34 4.91 -12.62
C ASP A 105 9.44 4.48 -11.64
N ALA A 106 9.10 4.44 -10.34
CA ALA A 106 10.04 4.01 -9.29
C ALA A 106 9.33 3.48 -8.04
N VAL A 107 10.10 2.73 -7.24
CA VAL A 107 9.74 2.29 -5.89
C VAL A 107 10.64 3.00 -4.88
N PHE A 108 10.08 3.39 -3.73
CA PHE A 108 10.80 3.97 -2.61
C PHE A 108 10.66 3.04 -1.39
N LEU A 109 11.77 2.55 -0.85
CA LEU A 109 11.77 1.66 0.32
C LEU A 109 12.05 2.44 1.61
N THR A 110 11.10 2.42 2.54
CA THR A 110 11.22 3.12 3.84
C THR A 110 12.32 2.52 4.71
N HIS A 111 12.38 1.18 4.76
CA HIS A 111 13.39 0.39 5.44
C HIS A 111 13.37 -1.05 4.92
N PHE A 112 14.08 -1.98 5.59
CA PHE A 112 14.32 -3.34 5.07
C PHE A 112 13.70 -4.46 5.92
N HIS A 113 12.63 -4.20 6.68
CA HIS A 113 11.83 -5.31 7.21
C HIS A 113 11.15 -6.08 6.09
N SER A 114 10.96 -7.38 6.33
CA SER A 114 10.45 -8.29 5.31
C SER A 114 9.07 -7.89 4.79
N ASP A 115 8.18 -7.44 5.66
CA ASP A 115 6.81 -7.09 5.30
C ASP A 115 6.73 -5.83 4.42
N HIS A 116 7.79 -5.03 4.33
CA HIS A 116 7.89 -3.88 3.42
C HIS A 116 8.51 -4.23 2.06
N ILE A 117 9.21 -5.38 1.92
CA ILE A 117 10.01 -5.69 0.73
C ILE A 117 9.71 -7.05 0.09
N ASP A 118 9.00 -7.95 0.76
CA ASP A 118 8.82 -9.35 0.32
C ASP A 118 8.07 -9.51 -1.02
N GLY A 119 7.29 -8.53 -1.44
CA GLY A 119 6.64 -8.45 -2.75
C GLY A 119 7.48 -7.80 -3.86
N LEU A 120 8.66 -7.26 -3.56
CA LEU A 120 9.46 -6.47 -4.52
C LEU A 120 9.89 -7.28 -5.75
N GLY A 121 10.28 -8.55 -5.57
CA GLY A 121 10.66 -9.40 -6.70
C GLY A 121 9.49 -9.78 -7.62
N GLU A 122 8.30 -10.00 -7.04
CA GLU A 122 7.07 -10.21 -7.82
C GLU A 122 6.72 -8.94 -8.61
N LEU A 123 6.81 -7.77 -7.97
CA LEU A 123 6.58 -6.48 -8.61
C LEU A 123 7.50 -6.26 -9.81
N ALA A 124 8.80 -6.47 -9.63
CA ALA A 124 9.81 -6.31 -10.68
C ALA A 124 9.48 -7.18 -11.91
N THR A 125 9.16 -8.45 -11.65
CA THR A 125 8.84 -9.42 -12.70
C THR A 125 7.55 -9.05 -13.43
N LEU A 126 6.52 -8.61 -12.69
CA LEU A 126 5.24 -8.21 -13.26
C LEU A 126 5.36 -6.94 -14.11
N ARG A 127 6.05 -5.91 -13.61
CA ARG A 127 6.35 -4.69 -14.39
C ARG A 127 7.11 -5.04 -15.65
N TRP A 128 8.19 -5.80 -15.53
CA TRP A 128 9.03 -6.21 -16.65
C TRP A 128 8.27 -6.96 -17.74
N ALA A 129 7.38 -7.87 -17.35
CA ALA A 129 6.63 -8.70 -18.30
C ALA A 129 5.39 -8.01 -18.91
N THR A 130 5.05 -6.81 -18.46
CA THR A 130 3.81 -6.10 -18.89
C THR A 130 4.02 -4.64 -19.30
N GLY A 131 5.24 -4.11 -19.15
CA GLY A 131 5.58 -2.74 -19.51
C GLY A 131 6.29 -2.63 -20.85
N ASP A 132 6.19 -1.43 -21.44
CA ASP A 132 6.94 -1.05 -22.65
C ASP A 132 8.31 -0.44 -22.31
N ASP A 133 8.59 -0.19 -21.03
CA ASP A 133 9.88 0.32 -20.56
C ASP A 133 10.95 -0.77 -20.63
N LEU A 134 12.04 -0.46 -21.33
CA LEU A 134 13.16 -1.35 -21.56
C LEU A 134 14.27 -1.21 -20.51
N THR A 135 13.94 -0.66 -19.34
CA THR A 135 14.85 -0.52 -18.19
C THR A 135 14.37 -1.30 -16.96
N PRO A 136 15.29 -1.84 -16.14
CA PRO A 136 14.93 -2.49 -14.88
C PRO A 136 14.24 -1.51 -13.93
N LEU A 137 13.38 -2.03 -13.04
CA LEU A 137 12.62 -1.18 -12.11
C LEU A 137 13.56 -0.43 -11.17
N THR A 138 13.44 0.90 -11.14
CA THR A 138 14.27 1.76 -10.29
C THR A 138 13.77 1.72 -8.85
N VAL A 139 14.67 1.50 -7.89
CA VAL A 139 14.35 1.45 -6.47
C VAL A 139 15.24 2.40 -5.67
N TYR A 140 14.62 3.44 -5.12
CA TYR A 140 15.23 4.31 -4.14
C TYR A 140 15.16 3.66 -2.76
N GLY A 141 16.26 3.72 -2.02
CA GLY A 141 16.27 3.28 -0.63
C GLY A 141 17.47 3.88 0.11
N PRO A 142 17.40 3.93 1.45
CA PRO A 142 18.52 4.41 2.25
C PRO A 142 19.72 3.44 2.15
N GLU A 143 20.80 3.75 2.86
CA GLU A 143 22.05 2.98 2.81
C GLU A 143 21.83 1.47 3.01
N GLY A 144 22.33 0.66 2.07
CA GLY A 144 22.18 -0.81 2.09
C GLY A 144 21.20 -1.36 1.06
N VAL A 145 20.41 -0.50 0.39
CA VAL A 145 19.47 -0.92 -0.65
C VAL A 145 20.13 -1.73 -1.78
N ASP A 146 21.39 -1.45 -2.14
CA ASP A 146 22.13 -2.22 -3.16
C ASP A 146 22.19 -3.71 -2.83
N GLY A 147 22.38 -4.07 -1.55
CA GLY A 147 22.43 -5.46 -1.10
C GLY A 147 21.07 -6.15 -1.18
N VAL A 148 20.01 -5.43 -0.83
CA VAL A 148 18.62 -5.91 -0.95
C VAL A 148 18.29 -6.19 -2.41
N ILE A 149 18.58 -5.23 -3.30
CA ILE A 149 18.33 -5.35 -4.74
C ILE A 149 19.15 -6.47 -5.37
N ALA A 150 20.43 -6.61 -5.02
CA ALA A 150 21.25 -7.72 -5.48
C ALA A 150 20.67 -9.08 -5.04
N GLY A 151 20.15 -9.17 -3.81
CA GLY A 151 19.49 -10.36 -3.30
C GLY A 151 18.24 -10.75 -4.09
N PHE A 152 17.34 -9.79 -4.36
CA PHE A 152 16.15 -10.06 -5.18
C PHE A 152 16.49 -10.41 -6.63
N ASN A 153 17.42 -9.69 -7.25
CA ASN A 153 17.87 -10.02 -8.61
C ASN A 153 18.46 -11.43 -8.68
N ALA A 154 19.25 -11.86 -7.68
CA ALA A 154 19.79 -13.20 -7.61
C ALA A 154 18.68 -14.26 -7.41
N ALA A 155 17.71 -13.99 -6.54
CA ALA A 155 16.61 -14.91 -6.26
C ALA A 155 15.71 -15.15 -7.50
N TYR A 156 15.52 -14.13 -8.35
CA TYR A 156 14.66 -14.19 -9.54
C TYR A 156 15.41 -14.46 -10.85
N ALA A 157 16.75 -14.56 -10.83
CA ALA A 157 17.59 -14.71 -12.02
C ALA A 157 17.18 -15.88 -12.93
N ALA A 158 16.73 -17.00 -12.35
CA ALA A 158 16.26 -18.15 -13.12
C ALA A 158 14.98 -17.83 -13.92
N ASP A 159 14.02 -17.11 -13.33
CA ASP A 159 12.76 -16.75 -13.98
C ASP A 159 13.00 -15.76 -15.14
N PHE A 160 13.99 -14.88 -15.02
CA PHE A 160 14.37 -13.99 -16.11
C PHE A 160 14.79 -14.78 -17.36
N GLY A 161 15.60 -15.83 -17.20
CA GLY A 161 15.96 -16.72 -18.29
C GLY A 161 14.75 -17.47 -18.85
N TYR A 162 13.94 -18.09 -17.99
CA TYR A 162 12.80 -18.89 -18.43
C TYR A 162 11.76 -18.09 -19.23
N ARG A 163 11.47 -16.86 -18.82
CA ARG A 163 10.51 -15.99 -19.51
C ARG A 163 11.05 -15.46 -20.83
N ASN A 164 12.32 -15.06 -20.87
CA ASN A 164 12.94 -14.65 -22.13
C ASN A 164 13.03 -15.81 -23.12
N ASP A 165 13.47 -16.99 -22.69
CA ASP A 165 13.53 -18.19 -23.54
C ASP A 165 12.16 -18.56 -24.13
N HIS A 166 11.08 -18.33 -23.37
CA HIS A 166 9.73 -18.67 -23.81
C HIS A 166 9.05 -17.59 -24.67
N HIS A 167 9.19 -16.30 -24.31
CA HIS A 167 8.45 -15.20 -24.92
C HIS A 167 9.30 -14.25 -25.78
N GLY A 168 10.63 -14.29 -25.63
CA GLY A 168 11.58 -13.39 -26.28
C GLY A 168 11.53 -11.95 -25.76
N ASP A 169 12.31 -11.09 -26.41
CA ASP A 169 12.51 -9.68 -26.00
C ASP A 169 11.25 -8.81 -26.13
N LEU A 170 10.21 -9.28 -26.82
CA LEU A 170 8.94 -8.54 -26.90
C LEU A 170 8.24 -8.46 -25.54
N VAL A 171 8.36 -9.49 -24.71
CA VAL A 171 7.66 -9.59 -23.43
C VAL A 171 8.65 -9.53 -22.27
N ALA A 172 9.83 -10.11 -22.45
CA ALA A 172 10.76 -10.34 -21.37
C ALA A 172 12.20 -10.00 -21.83
N PRO A 173 12.50 -8.75 -22.23
CA PRO A 173 13.83 -8.37 -22.67
C PRO A 173 14.82 -8.42 -21.49
N LEU A 174 15.90 -9.19 -21.62
CA LEU A 174 16.88 -9.36 -20.53
C LEU A 174 17.54 -8.04 -20.11
N SER A 175 17.60 -7.04 -20.99
CA SER A 175 18.12 -5.70 -20.68
C SER A 175 17.29 -4.93 -19.65
N ALA A 176 16.00 -5.30 -19.49
CA ALA A 176 15.06 -4.66 -18.57
C ALA A 176 14.73 -5.55 -17.35
N ALA A 177 15.38 -6.71 -17.23
CA ALA A 177 15.07 -7.66 -16.18
C ALA A 177 15.57 -7.17 -14.81
N GLY A 178 14.76 -7.41 -13.77
CA GLY A 178 15.14 -7.14 -12.39
C GLY A 178 14.97 -5.69 -11.96
N LEU A 179 15.84 -5.30 -11.02
CA LEU A 179 15.77 -4.05 -10.27
C LEU A 179 17.11 -3.31 -10.32
N THR A 180 17.07 -1.98 -10.33
CA THR A 180 18.24 -1.10 -10.20
C THR A 180 18.14 -0.28 -8.92
N ALA A 181 19.16 -0.31 -8.07
CA ALA A 181 19.21 0.44 -6.82
C ALA A 181 19.64 1.89 -7.05
N VAL A 182 19.01 2.81 -6.32
CA VAL A 182 19.41 4.22 -6.17
C VAL A 182 19.57 4.50 -4.67
N PRO A 183 20.76 4.22 -4.10
CA PRO A 183 21.02 4.48 -2.69
C PRO A 183 21.11 5.99 -2.42
N PHE A 184 20.63 6.41 -1.26
CA PHE A 184 20.86 7.75 -0.73
C PHE A 184 21.26 7.68 0.74
N THR A 185 21.87 8.77 1.22
CA THR A 185 22.23 8.90 2.63
C THR A 185 21.03 9.40 3.42
N THR A 186 20.71 8.70 4.50
CA THR A 186 19.65 9.10 5.43
C THR A 186 19.99 10.48 6.01
N PRO A 187 19.12 11.50 5.89
CA PRO A 187 19.43 12.83 6.41
C PRO A 187 19.45 12.83 7.94
N PRO A 188 20.16 13.77 8.58
CA PRO A 188 20.01 14.00 10.02
C PRO A 188 18.61 14.55 10.35
N ASP A 189 18.22 14.49 11.63
CA ASP A 189 16.95 15.07 12.07
C ASP A 189 16.90 16.58 11.78
N GLY A 190 15.73 17.05 11.36
CA GLY A 190 15.50 18.43 10.97
C GLY A 190 15.93 18.78 9.54
N GLU A 191 16.42 17.80 8.76
CA GLU A 191 16.78 17.95 7.35
C GLU A 191 15.98 17.01 6.44
N LEU A 192 15.85 17.42 5.17
CA LEU A 192 15.28 16.63 4.08
C LEU A 192 16.37 16.39 3.03
N VAL A 193 16.33 15.23 2.39
CA VAL A 193 17.11 14.96 1.16
C VAL A 193 16.14 14.85 -0.02
N THR A 194 16.36 15.66 -1.06
CA THR A 194 15.59 15.59 -2.30
C THR A 194 16.07 14.42 -3.15
N LEU A 195 15.16 13.52 -3.51
CA LEU A 195 15.45 12.33 -4.31
C LEU A 195 15.07 12.53 -5.79
N LEU A 196 13.98 13.27 -6.01
CA LEU A 196 13.43 13.56 -7.33
C LEU A 196 12.80 14.96 -7.33
N SER A 197 13.03 15.73 -8.38
CA SER A 197 12.43 17.05 -8.56
C SER A 197 12.24 17.37 -10.04
N GLU A 198 11.11 16.96 -10.61
CA GLU A 198 10.78 17.16 -12.03
C GLU A 198 9.26 17.22 -12.25
N GLY A 199 8.81 17.82 -13.36
CA GLY A 199 7.38 17.87 -13.69
C GLY A 199 6.47 18.63 -12.71
N GLY A 200 7.03 19.41 -11.79
CA GLY A 200 6.30 20.04 -10.69
C GLY A 200 6.07 19.13 -9.48
N LEU A 201 6.65 17.93 -9.49
CA LEU A 201 6.76 17.00 -8.38
C LEU A 201 8.12 17.18 -7.68
N THR A 202 8.11 17.10 -6.36
CA THR A 202 9.29 16.92 -5.52
C THR A 202 9.05 15.76 -4.57
N ILE A 203 9.99 14.82 -4.52
CA ILE A 203 10.01 13.70 -3.57
C ILE A 203 11.24 13.86 -2.67
N GLU A 204 11.00 13.89 -1.38
CA GLU A 204 12.02 14.09 -0.34
C GLU A 204 11.95 12.96 0.68
N ALA A 205 13.09 12.58 1.26
CA ALA A 205 13.14 11.66 2.38
C ALA A 205 13.51 12.39 3.67
N LEU A 206 12.97 11.90 4.79
CA LEU A 206 13.30 12.30 6.16
C LEU A 206 13.66 11.07 6.99
N ARG A 207 14.54 11.23 7.97
CA ARG A 207 14.80 10.20 8.98
C ARG A 207 13.58 10.03 9.89
N VAL A 208 13.28 8.78 10.26
CA VAL A 208 12.28 8.43 11.27
C VAL A 208 12.88 7.57 12.37
N ASP A 209 12.15 7.38 13.47
CA ASP A 209 12.65 6.67 14.66
C ASP A 209 12.12 5.25 14.73
N HIS A 210 12.85 4.30 14.15
CA HIS A 210 12.49 2.89 14.15
C HIS A 210 13.60 2.02 14.78
N ALA A 211 14.36 2.57 15.73
CA ALA A 211 15.48 1.85 16.34
C ALA A 211 14.99 0.55 17.02
N PRO A 212 15.72 -0.58 16.88
CA PRO A 212 17.08 -0.72 16.37
C PRO A 212 17.20 -0.84 14.84
N VAL A 213 16.10 -0.79 14.10
CA VAL A 213 16.11 -0.83 12.64
C VAL A 213 16.70 0.47 12.12
N SER A 214 17.78 0.36 11.37
CA SER A 214 18.46 1.50 10.78
C SER A 214 19.20 1.05 9.52
N PRO A 215 19.10 1.81 8.42
CA PRO A 215 18.35 3.06 8.29
C PRO A 215 16.83 2.85 8.17
N ALA A 216 16.06 3.89 8.56
CA ALA A 216 14.62 3.98 8.38
C ALA A 216 14.22 5.43 8.02
N VAL A 217 13.36 5.58 7.03
CA VAL A 217 12.94 6.88 6.50
C VAL A 217 11.45 6.94 6.18
N GLY A 218 10.92 8.17 6.19
CA GLY A 218 9.64 8.52 5.59
C GLY A 218 9.85 9.28 4.28
N TYR A 219 8.77 9.44 3.51
CA TYR A 219 8.79 10.15 2.23
C TYR A 219 7.74 11.24 2.15
N ARG A 220 8.17 12.43 1.72
CA ARG A 220 7.32 13.59 1.49
C ARG A 220 7.20 13.86 0.00
N PHE A 221 5.97 13.97 -0.50
CA PHE A 221 5.65 14.30 -1.87
C PHE A 221 5.01 15.68 -1.91
N THR A 222 5.49 16.54 -2.80
CA THR A 222 4.87 17.83 -3.11
C THR A 222 4.60 17.92 -4.61
N TYR A 223 3.34 18.11 -5.00
CA TYR A 223 2.96 18.25 -6.41
C TYR A 223 1.96 19.39 -6.60
N ARG A 224 2.36 20.43 -7.35
CA ARG A 224 1.51 21.59 -7.69
C ARG A 224 0.72 22.17 -6.49
N GLY A 225 1.39 22.27 -5.35
CA GLY A 225 0.83 22.79 -4.10
C GLY A 225 0.09 21.77 -3.23
N ARG A 226 -0.06 20.52 -3.67
CA ARG A 226 -0.57 19.41 -2.85
C ARG A 226 0.58 18.66 -2.19
N THR A 227 0.35 18.14 -1.00
CA THR A 227 1.38 17.59 -0.11
C THR A 227 0.94 16.30 0.56
N LEU A 228 1.85 15.35 0.63
CA LEU A 228 1.66 14.04 1.24
C LEU A 228 2.93 13.68 2.02
N LEU A 229 2.78 13.08 3.20
CA LEU A 229 3.88 12.46 3.92
C LEU A 229 3.51 11.03 4.28
N ILE A 230 4.36 10.07 3.93
CA ILE A 230 4.24 8.66 4.28
C ILE A 230 5.33 8.35 5.30
N SER A 231 4.96 7.87 6.49
CA SER A 231 5.88 7.80 7.64
C SER A 231 6.95 6.72 7.51
N GLY A 232 6.66 5.58 6.86
CA GLY A 232 7.38 4.35 7.19
C GLY A 232 7.01 3.88 8.59
N ASP A 233 7.73 2.89 9.10
CA ASP A 233 7.61 2.48 10.50
C ASP A 233 8.43 3.42 11.37
N THR A 234 7.88 3.80 12.51
CA THR A 234 8.43 4.79 13.44
C THR A 234 7.68 4.79 14.77
N ALA A 235 8.40 4.93 15.88
CA ALA A 235 7.88 5.51 17.11
C ALA A 235 7.44 6.96 16.89
N GLN A 236 6.77 7.57 17.88
CA GLN A 236 6.41 8.99 17.81
C GLN A 236 7.65 9.85 17.52
N SER A 237 7.61 10.64 16.44
CA SER A 237 8.77 11.36 15.92
C SER A 237 8.50 12.86 15.76
N ASP A 238 9.27 13.67 16.48
CA ASP A 238 9.27 15.13 16.32
C ASP A 238 9.64 15.54 14.88
N ASN A 239 10.47 14.74 14.20
CA ASN A 239 10.89 15.00 12.84
C ASN A 239 9.73 14.86 11.85
N ILE A 240 8.86 13.87 12.06
CA ILE A 240 7.62 13.73 11.28
C ILE A 240 6.70 14.92 11.55
N THR A 241 6.46 15.27 12.82
CA THR A 241 5.61 16.42 13.18
C THR A 241 6.09 17.70 12.50
N ARG A 242 7.41 17.96 12.49
CA ARG A 242 8.01 19.13 11.83
C ARG A 242 7.77 19.14 10.32
N PHE A 243 7.98 18.02 9.63
CA PHE A 243 7.86 17.96 8.17
C PHE A 243 6.43 17.72 7.66
N ALA A 244 5.52 17.35 8.56
CA ALA A 244 4.10 17.29 8.32
C ALA A 244 3.37 18.62 8.55
N GLU A 245 4.06 19.70 8.95
CA GLU A 245 3.42 20.98 9.25
C GLU A 245 2.57 21.50 8.07
N GLY A 246 1.25 21.56 8.28
CA GLY A 246 0.26 22.06 7.33
C GLY A 246 0.10 21.22 6.05
N ILE A 247 0.54 19.96 6.01
CA ILE A 247 0.36 19.12 4.81
C ILE A 247 -1.09 18.69 4.62
N ASP A 248 -1.46 18.31 3.39
CA ASP A 248 -2.81 17.84 3.09
C ASP A 248 -3.10 16.46 3.71
N LEU A 249 -2.23 15.48 3.46
CA LEU A 249 -2.46 14.09 3.86
C LEU A 249 -1.24 13.49 4.54
N LEU A 250 -1.42 13.03 5.77
CA LEU A 250 -0.43 12.24 6.51
C LEU A 250 -0.83 10.76 6.46
N VAL A 251 0.01 9.92 5.86
CA VAL A 251 -0.12 8.46 5.88
C VAL A 251 0.83 7.92 6.96
N HIS A 252 0.28 7.57 8.12
CA HIS A 252 1.08 7.25 9.30
C HIS A 252 0.87 5.79 9.73
N GLU A 253 1.95 5.12 10.07
CA GLU A 253 1.90 3.80 10.70
C GLU A 253 1.14 3.87 12.03
N ALA A 254 0.56 2.75 12.47
CA ALA A 254 0.15 2.66 13.85
C ALA A 254 0.01 1.23 14.37
N LEU A 255 0.50 1.03 15.59
CA LEU A 255 0.38 -0.20 16.35
C LEU A 255 -0.43 0.03 17.62
N SER A 256 -1.50 -0.75 17.87
CA SER A 256 -2.27 -0.63 19.11
C SER A 256 -1.58 -1.34 20.29
N PRO A 257 -0.98 -0.61 21.24
CA PRO A 257 -0.31 -1.23 22.39
C PRO A 257 -1.31 -1.97 23.29
N GLU A 258 -2.58 -1.56 23.32
CA GLU A 258 -3.62 -2.20 24.12
C GLU A 258 -3.87 -3.64 23.64
N ILE A 259 -4.03 -3.83 22.34
CA ILE A 259 -4.30 -5.16 21.79
C ILE A 259 -3.02 -6.02 21.86
N ILE A 260 -1.85 -5.43 21.59
CA ILE A 260 -0.57 -6.13 21.73
C ILE A 260 -0.34 -6.60 23.16
N GLY A 261 -0.64 -5.78 24.17
CA GLY A 261 -0.58 -6.18 25.58
C GLY A 261 -1.52 -7.35 25.91
N MET A 262 -2.75 -7.36 25.36
CA MET A 262 -3.65 -8.52 25.49
C MET A 262 -3.08 -9.79 24.85
N MET A 263 -2.40 -9.65 23.70
CA MET A 263 -1.74 -10.76 23.01
C MET A 263 -0.55 -11.29 23.81
N GLU A 264 0.23 -10.39 24.43
CA GLU A 264 1.33 -10.73 25.33
C GLU A 264 0.84 -11.56 26.52
N ASP A 265 -0.16 -11.06 27.26
CA ASP A 265 -0.74 -11.74 28.42
C ASP A 265 -1.29 -13.12 28.05
N THR A 266 -1.94 -13.20 26.88
CA THR A 266 -2.44 -14.48 26.35
C THR A 266 -1.28 -15.43 26.04
N ALA A 267 -0.24 -14.96 25.36
CA ALA A 267 0.93 -15.78 25.04
C ALA A 267 1.63 -16.33 26.30
N LYS A 268 1.78 -15.49 27.34
CA LYS A 268 2.31 -15.90 28.66
C LYS A 268 1.44 -16.99 29.29
N SER A 269 0.12 -16.82 29.29
CA SER A 269 -0.81 -17.80 29.86
C SER A 269 -0.76 -19.17 29.18
N LEU A 270 -0.41 -19.18 27.88
CA LEU A 270 -0.28 -20.40 27.07
C LEU A 270 1.14 -20.99 27.10
N GLY A 271 2.09 -20.36 27.81
CA GLY A 271 3.49 -20.78 27.85
C GLY A 271 4.25 -20.56 26.53
N ASN A 272 3.78 -19.66 25.68
CA ASN A 272 4.47 -19.28 24.44
C ASN A 272 5.42 -18.10 24.69
N GLU A 273 6.61 -18.42 25.20
CA GLU A 273 7.61 -17.42 25.62
C GLU A 273 8.10 -16.54 24.45
N ILE A 274 8.27 -17.12 23.25
CA ILE A 274 8.74 -16.38 22.07
C ILE A 274 7.69 -15.33 21.67
N MET A 275 6.43 -15.74 21.56
CA MET A 275 5.36 -14.81 21.20
C MET A 275 5.17 -13.73 22.25
N ALA A 276 5.23 -14.10 23.54
CA ALA A 276 5.16 -13.12 24.62
C ALA A 276 6.29 -12.09 24.52
N LYS A 277 7.53 -12.54 24.25
CA LYS A 277 8.67 -11.64 24.08
C LYS A 277 8.50 -10.71 22.88
N VAL A 278 8.06 -11.22 21.74
CA VAL A 278 7.77 -10.40 20.55
C VAL A 278 6.71 -9.34 20.88
N MET A 279 5.58 -9.72 21.50
CA MET A 279 4.52 -8.77 21.84
C MET A 279 4.97 -7.73 22.89
N PHE A 280 5.90 -8.09 23.76
CA PHE A 280 6.49 -7.14 24.72
C PHE A 280 7.42 -6.11 24.05
N ASP A 281 8.21 -6.54 23.07
CA ASP A 281 9.23 -5.69 22.43
C ASP A 281 8.64 -4.76 21.37
N VAL A 282 7.78 -5.29 20.49
CA VAL A 282 7.32 -4.56 19.30
C VAL A 282 6.78 -3.14 19.60
N PRO A 283 6.04 -2.86 20.69
CA PRO A 283 5.56 -1.49 20.95
C PRO A 283 6.64 -0.42 21.14
N ASP A 284 7.90 -0.76 21.41
CA ASP A 284 8.93 0.23 21.76
C ASP A 284 9.54 0.98 20.55
N TYR A 285 9.20 0.59 19.32
CA TYR A 285 9.69 1.21 18.08
C TYR A 285 8.59 1.50 17.03
N HIS A 286 7.33 1.57 17.47
CA HIS A 286 6.15 1.89 16.67
C HIS A 286 5.28 2.96 17.36
N ALA A 287 4.54 3.73 16.58
CA ALA A 287 3.64 4.76 17.11
C ALA A 287 2.27 4.14 17.41
N SER A 288 1.65 4.52 18.52
CA SER A 288 0.26 4.19 18.77
C SER A 288 -0.68 5.03 17.88
N PRO A 289 -1.92 4.56 17.64
CA PRO A 289 -2.93 5.37 16.94
C PRO A 289 -3.13 6.75 17.57
N ARG A 290 -3.02 6.82 18.91
CA ARG A 290 -3.11 8.08 19.66
C ARG A 290 -1.93 9.00 19.37
N GLU A 291 -0.71 8.48 19.40
CA GLU A 291 0.50 9.28 19.12
C GLU A 291 0.51 9.79 17.67
N ALA A 292 0.10 8.96 16.70
CA ALA A 292 -0.07 9.39 15.32
C ALA A 292 -1.18 10.47 15.17
N ALA A 293 -2.27 10.39 15.95
CA ALA A 293 -3.27 11.46 16.01
C ALA A 293 -2.73 12.75 16.66
N GLU A 294 -1.87 12.63 17.68
CA GLU A 294 -1.19 13.77 18.30
C GLU A 294 -0.24 14.44 17.30
N THR A 295 0.55 13.66 16.55
CA THR A 295 1.38 14.15 15.45
C THR A 295 0.54 14.89 14.40
N ALA A 296 -0.58 14.30 13.98
CA ALA A 296 -1.49 14.94 13.01
C ALA A 296 -2.07 16.28 13.54
N ARG A 297 -2.52 16.30 14.80
CA ARG A 297 -3.04 17.49 15.47
C ARG A 297 -1.97 18.58 15.57
N ASP A 298 -0.77 18.23 16.04
CA ASP A 298 0.29 19.18 16.35
C ASP A 298 0.93 19.75 15.08
N ALA A 299 0.99 18.95 14.01
CA ALA A 299 1.40 19.40 12.68
C ALA A 299 0.27 20.16 11.94
N GLY A 300 -0.98 20.07 12.39
CA GLY A 300 -2.11 20.72 11.72
C GLY A 300 -2.37 20.18 10.31
N VAL A 301 -2.28 18.85 10.14
CA VAL A 301 -2.49 18.20 8.84
C VAL A 301 -3.96 18.27 8.42
N GLY A 302 -4.23 18.19 7.12
CA GLY A 302 -5.59 18.19 6.58
C GLY A 302 -6.37 16.89 6.86
N HIS A 303 -5.71 15.73 6.78
CA HIS A 303 -6.31 14.43 7.06
C HIS A 303 -5.25 13.40 7.49
N LEU A 304 -5.62 12.50 8.39
CA LEU A 304 -4.77 11.38 8.84
C LEU A 304 -5.28 10.05 8.26
N LEU A 305 -4.46 9.39 7.44
CA LEU A 305 -4.70 8.03 6.98
C LEU A 305 -3.77 7.08 7.75
N TYR A 306 -4.34 6.25 8.62
CA TYR A 306 -3.58 5.17 9.23
C TYR A 306 -3.28 4.10 8.19
N TYR A 307 -2.03 3.66 8.11
CA TYR A 307 -1.63 2.41 7.45
C TYR A 307 -0.75 1.62 8.42
N HIS A 308 -0.21 0.48 7.98
CA HIS A 308 0.49 -0.46 8.87
C HIS A 308 -0.37 -0.80 10.10
N VAL A 309 -1.62 -1.20 9.86
CA VAL A 309 -2.61 -1.43 10.92
C VAL A 309 -2.25 -2.69 11.71
N VAL A 310 -1.53 -2.50 12.82
CA VAL A 310 -1.02 -3.60 13.66
C VAL A 310 -1.64 -3.55 15.05
N PRO A 311 -2.08 -4.68 15.62
CA PRO A 311 -2.38 -5.93 14.91
C PRO A 311 -3.61 -5.75 13.99
N PRO A 312 -3.85 -6.68 13.06
CA PRO A 312 -4.97 -6.62 12.13
C PRO A 312 -6.36 -6.50 12.81
N ILE A 313 -7.19 -5.62 12.26
CA ILE A 313 -8.60 -5.45 12.68
C ILE A 313 -9.48 -6.46 11.93
N ILE A 314 -9.86 -7.54 12.63
CA ILE A 314 -10.54 -8.70 12.04
C ILE A 314 -11.99 -8.90 12.50
N VAL A 315 -12.39 -8.34 13.64
CA VAL A 315 -13.77 -8.46 14.15
C VAL A 315 -14.49 -7.11 14.26
N PRO A 316 -15.81 -7.05 14.04
CA PRO A 316 -16.59 -5.83 14.24
C PRO A 316 -16.41 -5.26 15.65
N GLY A 317 -16.16 -3.95 15.74
CA GLY A 317 -15.94 -3.23 17.00
C GLY A 317 -14.50 -3.20 17.50
N GLN A 318 -13.59 -4.05 16.96
CA GLN A 318 -12.17 -4.04 17.34
C GLN A 318 -11.49 -2.71 17.00
N GLU A 319 -11.93 -2.02 15.94
CA GLU A 319 -11.40 -0.71 15.53
C GLU A 319 -11.47 0.34 16.64
N ALA A 320 -12.53 0.33 17.46
CA ALA A 320 -12.65 1.28 18.58
C ALA A 320 -11.60 1.00 19.68
N LEU A 321 -11.26 -0.27 19.90
CA LEU A 321 -10.20 -0.66 20.82
C LEU A 321 -8.82 -0.33 20.22
N TRP A 322 -8.63 -0.59 18.92
CA TRP A 322 -7.39 -0.30 18.22
C TRP A 322 -7.09 1.20 18.27
N LEU A 323 -8.06 2.06 17.92
CA LEU A 323 -7.91 3.52 17.96
C LEU A 323 -7.68 4.08 19.37
N ASN A 324 -8.22 3.41 20.40
CA ASN A 324 -8.14 3.83 21.79
C ASN A 324 -8.36 5.35 22.02
N GLY A 325 -9.42 5.92 21.44
CA GLY A 325 -9.74 7.35 21.57
C GLY A 325 -8.88 8.30 20.73
N ALA A 326 -8.10 7.81 19.78
CA ALA A 326 -7.36 8.65 18.82
C ALA A 326 -8.28 9.63 18.06
N GLY A 327 -9.50 9.21 17.74
CA GLY A 327 -10.50 10.09 17.10
C GLY A 327 -10.94 11.30 17.94
N ASP A 328 -10.75 11.26 19.26
CA ASP A 328 -11.00 12.43 20.13
C ASP A 328 -9.84 13.44 20.09
N ILE A 329 -8.64 12.99 19.69
CA ILE A 329 -7.44 13.82 19.53
C ILE A 329 -7.46 14.50 18.15
N PHE A 330 -7.76 13.73 17.11
CA PHE A 330 -7.82 14.21 15.73
C PHE A 330 -9.01 13.54 15.01
N PRO A 331 -10.10 14.27 14.73
CA PRO A 331 -11.34 13.68 14.21
C PRO A 331 -11.32 13.41 12.70
N ASP A 332 -10.45 14.08 11.93
CA ASP A 332 -10.37 13.96 10.48
C ASP A 332 -9.42 12.84 10.06
N TYR A 333 -9.81 11.58 10.35
CA TYR A 333 -8.99 10.40 10.10
C TYR A 333 -9.67 9.32 9.28
N THR A 334 -8.89 8.35 8.82
CA THR A 334 -9.36 7.11 8.19
C THR A 334 -8.45 5.96 8.58
N VAL A 335 -9.04 4.84 9.02
CA VAL A 335 -8.29 3.59 9.22
C VAL A 335 -8.09 2.90 7.87
N GLY A 336 -6.84 2.59 7.55
CA GLY A 336 -6.47 1.97 6.28
C GLY A 336 -6.88 0.52 6.17
N TYR A 337 -7.38 0.18 4.99
CA TYR A 337 -7.54 -1.19 4.50
C TYR A 337 -7.04 -1.20 3.06
N ASP A 338 -6.74 -2.38 2.53
CA ASP A 338 -6.32 -2.49 1.14
C ASP A 338 -7.39 -1.85 0.24
N GLY A 339 -6.96 -0.97 -0.66
CA GLY A 339 -7.80 -0.23 -1.61
C GLY A 339 -8.43 1.04 -1.08
N VAL A 340 -8.17 1.47 0.17
CA VAL A 340 -8.47 2.85 0.59
C VAL A 340 -7.71 3.81 -0.32
N SER A 341 -8.37 4.86 -0.81
CA SER A 341 -7.76 5.79 -1.77
C SER A 341 -8.23 7.21 -1.55
N PHE A 342 -7.32 8.15 -1.82
CA PHE A 342 -7.53 9.59 -1.73
C PHE A 342 -7.10 10.28 -3.03
N SER A 343 -7.82 11.34 -3.37
CA SER A 343 -7.48 12.25 -4.46
C SER A 343 -7.31 13.65 -3.90
N LEU A 344 -6.19 14.27 -4.26
CA LEU A 344 -5.81 15.64 -3.93
C LEU A 344 -5.68 16.41 -5.26
N PRO A 345 -6.78 16.97 -5.81
CA PRO A 345 -6.75 17.67 -7.09
C PRO A 345 -5.82 18.89 -7.04
N ALA A 346 -5.10 19.14 -8.13
CA ALA A 346 -4.24 20.33 -8.26
C ALA A 346 -5.09 21.61 -8.27
N ASN A 347 -4.52 22.70 -7.75
CA ASN A 347 -5.22 23.99 -7.62
C ASN A 347 -6.51 23.93 -6.76
N SER A 348 -6.63 22.91 -5.91
CA SER A 348 -7.71 22.72 -4.94
C SER A 348 -7.12 22.49 -3.55
N SER A 349 -7.92 22.72 -2.51
CA SER A 349 -7.62 22.31 -1.13
C SER A 349 -8.44 21.09 -0.71
N GLU A 350 -9.20 20.49 -1.62
CA GLU A 350 -10.06 19.34 -1.31
C GLU A 350 -9.22 18.08 -1.09
N ILE A 351 -9.59 17.31 -0.06
CA ILE A 351 -9.06 15.98 0.24
C ILE A 351 -10.23 15.01 0.06
N ILE A 352 -10.19 14.23 -1.01
CA ILE A 352 -11.35 13.44 -1.44
C ILE A 352 -11.04 11.95 -1.24
N GLN A 353 -11.72 11.30 -0.28
CA GLN A 353 -11.66 9.85 -0.18
C GLN A 353 -12.43 9.21 -1.35
N THR A 354 -11.71 8.67 -2.33
CA THR A 354 -12.28 8.08 -3.54
C THR A 354 -12.65 6.61 -3.37
N ARG A 355 -12.02 5.90 -2.43
CA ARG A 355 -12.33 4.50 -2.07
C ARG A 355 -12.18 4.25 -0.58
N LYS A 356 -13.03 3.37 -0.04
CA LYS A 356 -13.02 2.95 1.38
C LYS A 356 -12.33 1.59 1.61
N GLY A 357 -11.84 0.96 0.55
CA GLY A 357 -11.30 -0.41 0.54
C GLY A 357 -11.55 -1.11 -0.80
N MET A 358 -10.96 -2.30 -0.96
CA MET A 358 -11.09 -3.20 -2.13
C MET A 358 -12.47 -3.86 -2.28
#